data_AF-A0A1F8MTE5-F1
#
_entry.id   AF-A0A1F8MTE5-F1
#
_cell.length_a   1.000
_cell.length_b   1.000
_cell.length_c   1.000
_cell.angle_alpha   90.00
_cell.angle_beta   90.00
_cell.angle_gamma   90.00
#
_symmetry.space_group_name_H-M   'P 1'
#
loop_
_entity.id
_entity.type
_entity.pdbx_description
1 polymer ?
#
loop_
_entity_poly.entity_id
_entity_poly.type
_entity_poly.pdbx_seq_one_letter_code
_entity_poly.pdbx_strand_id
1 'polypeptide(L)'
;MIEQLKIRQLTEAREENLSPHAVKSRFSRGRARPEEPDPIRTAFQRDRDRIIHCKSFRRLKHKTQVFIAPTGDHYVTRLTHTLEVSQIARTIARALNLNEDLTEAISLGHDLGHTPFGHWGEDTLNELYSEGFRHNEQSLRIVELLEKDGAGLNLTWEVRDGIVNHSKSDVAVLGKDWGEVGTLEGEIVKISDMVAYINHDIGDAVRAGILTESDLPLEAIKVLGNSHSVRINTMVSDIIASSWEARICDIMSKKPTIKMSPPVLSAANTLRDFLFERVYTPSTGRADAENARNVVIFLYRYFNQYGDKLPAEYRRHADTTERGVADYIAGMTDQYA
;
A
#
# COMPACT_ATOMS: atom_id res chain seq x y z
N MET A 1 -12.80 31.48 -18.15
CA MET A 1 -12.48 32.21 -16.90
C MET A 1 -11.44 31.47 -16.07
N ILE A 2 -11.68 30.20 -15.70
CA ILE A 2 -10.71 29.39 -14.91
C ILE A 2 -9.36 29.17 -15.65
N GLU A 3 -9.37 28.87 -16.95
CA GLU A 3 -8.13 28.64 -17.72
C GLU A 3 -7.19 29.85 -17.76
N GLN A 4 -7.74 31.07 -17.68
CA GLN A 4 -6.93 32.30 -17.68
C GLN A 4 -6.16 32.48 -16.37
N LEU A 5 -6.62 31.86 -15.27
CA LEU A 5 -5.97 31.95 -13.96
C LEU A 5 -4.72 31.08 -13.84
N LYS A 6 -4.52 30.13 -14.76
CA LYS A 6 -3.34 29.23 -14.81
C LYS A 6 -3.03 28.55 -13.46
N ILE A 7 -4.08 28.15 -12.72
CA ILE A 7 -3.95 27.66 -11.34
C ILE A 7 -3.05 26.42 -11.26
N ARG A 8 -3.27 25.44 -12.16
CA ARG A 8 -2.39 24.26 -12.23
C ARG A 8 -0.93 24.66 -12.42
N GLN A 9 -0.65 25.53 -13.39
CA GLN A 9 0.71 25.95 -13.72
C GLN A 9 1.38 26.72 -12.59
N LEU A 10 0.62 27.49 -11.81
CA LEU A 10 1.13 28.15 -10.59
C LEU A 10 1.53 27.12 -9.52
N THR A 11 0.76 26.04 -9.37
CA THR A 11 1.13 24.92 -8.47
C THR A 11 2.35 24.17 -8.99
N GLU A 12 2.39 23.81 -10.28
CA GLU A 12 3.55 23.19 -10.93
C GLU A 12 4.82 24.06 -10.78
N ALA A 13 4.69 25.39 -10.88
CA ALA A 13 5.83 26.30 -10.68
C ALA A 13 6.35 26.30 -9.23
N ARG A 14 5.50 26.03 -8.23
CA ARG A 14 5.95 25.87 -6.83
C ARG A 14 6.75 24.59 -6.63
N GLU A 15 6.46 23.55 -7.42
CA GLU A 15 7.22 22.28 -7.38
C GLU A 15 8.68 22.47 -7.81
N GLU A 16 9.03 23.57 -8.49
CA GLU A 16 10.43 23.91 -8.81
C GLU A 16 11.28 24.16 -7.56
N ASN A 17 10.66 24.49 -6.42
CA ASN A 17 11.33 24.65 -5.13
C ASN A 17 11.44 23.34 -4.32
N LEU A 18 10.90 22.22 -4.85
CA LEU A 18 11.13 20.91 -4.24
C LEU A 18 12.59 20.49 -4.39
N SER A 19 12.98 19.43 -3.69
CA SER A 19 14.26 18.78 -3.89
C SER A 19 14.54 18.54 -5.38
N PRO A 20 15.79 18.68 -5.86
CA PRO A 20 16.16 18.28 -7.21
C PRO A 20 15.83 16.83 -7.56
N HIS A 21 15.70 15.96 -6.54
CA HIS A 21 15.33 14.56 -6.69
C HIS A 21 13.82 14.31 -6.59
N ALA A 22 13.02 15.32 -6.23
CA ALA A 22 11.56 15.21 -6.19
C ALA A 22 11.00 15.06 -7.60
N VAL A 23 10.00 14.20 -7.74
CA VAL A 23 9.27 14.10 -9.00
C VAL A 23 8.34 15.31 -9.13
N LYS A 24 8.50 16.08 -10.20
CA LYS A 24 7.63 17.22 -10.50
C LYS A 24 6.51 16.78 -11.42
N SER A 25 5.27 17.14 -11.10
CA SER A 25 4.09 16.73 -11.86
C SER A 25 4.12 17.21 -13.30
N ARG A 26 4.75 18.38 -13.56
CA ARG A 26 4.99 18.92 -14.90
C ARG A 26 5.84 18.02 -15.79
N PHE A 27 6.76 17.24 -15.21
CA PHE A 27 7.68 16.34 -15.94
C PHE A 27 7.27 14.87 -15.81
N SER A 28 6.02 14.60 -15.42
CA SER A 28 5.49 13.23 -15.41
C SER A 28 5.67 12.58 -16.78
N ARG A 29 5.98 11.28 -16.79
CA ARG A 29 5.98 10.42 -17.98
C ARG A 29 4.58 10.26 -18.57
N GLY A 30 3.56 10.76 -17.87
CA GLY A 30 2.19 10.85 -18.34
C GLY A 30 1.38 9.59 -18.08
N ARG A 31 0.28 9.47 -18.83
CA ARG A 31 -0.75 8.45 -18.68
C ARG A 31 -0.77 7.57 -19.91
N ALA A 32 -1.21 6.32 -19.75
CA ALA A 32 -1.31 5.39 -20.87
C ALA A 32 -2.27 5.89 -21.96
N ARG A 33 -3.39 6.51 -21.56
CA ARG A 33 -4.30 7.19 -22.48
C ARG A 33 -4.14 8.71 -22.33
N PRO A 34 -3.84 9.45 -23.42
CA PRO A 34 -3.76 10.90 -23.38
C PRO A 34 -5.06 11.52 -22.90
N GLU A 35 -4.96 12.54 -22.06
CA GLU A 35 -6.10 13.32 -21.59
C GLU A 35 -5.67 14.77 -21.44
N GLU A 36 -6.61 15.69 -21.65
CA GLU A 36 -6.35 17.10 -21.46
C GLU A 36 -5.96 17.39 -20.00
N PRO A 37 -4.89 18.17 -19.77
CA PRO A 37 -4.49 18.59 -18.44
C PRO A 37 -5.58 19.42 -17.73
N ASP A 38 -5.90 19.09 -16.48
CA ASP A 38 -6.92 19.78 -15.68
C ASP A 38 -6.51 21.23 -15.40
N PRO A 39 -7.39 22.24 -15.53
CA PRO A 39 -6.98 23.63 -15.41
C PRO A 39 -6.60 24.06 -13.98
N ILE A 40 -6.93 23.25 -12.96
CA ILE A 40 -6.72 23.55 -11.53
C ILE A 40 -5.72 22.59 -10.90
N ARG A 41 -5.90 21.28 -11.09
CA ARG A 41 -5.17 20.24 -10.36
C ARG A 41 -3.95 19.73 -11.12
N THR A 42 -2.87 19.45 -10.40
CA THR A 42 -1.69 18.77 -10.97
C THR A 42 -2.02 17.32 -11.34
N ALA A 43 -1.13 16.69 -12.11
CA ALA A 43 -1.33 15.30 -12.53
C ALA A 43 -1.50 14.34 -11.34
N PHE A 44 -0.72 14.52 -10.27
CA PHE A 44 -0.76 13.67 -9.07
C PHE A 44 -1.97 13.95 -8.17
N GLN A 45 -2.41 15.21 -8.07
CA GLN A 45 -3.67 15.56 -7.40
C GLN A 45 -4.87 14.87 -8.06
N ARG A 46 -4.91 14.83 -9.40
CA ARG A 46 -5.95 14.10 -10.13
C ARG A 46 -5.92 12.60 -9.84
N ASP A 47 -4.72 12.03 -9.72
CA ASP A 47 -4.57 10.60 -9.42
C ASP A 47 -5.08 10.25 -8.04
N ARG A 48 -4.68 11.02 -7.03
CA ARG A 48 -5.20 10.92 -5.67
C ARG A 48 -6.74 10.95 -5.67
N ASP A 49 -7.33 11.96 -6.32
CA ASP A 49 -8.78 12.13 -6.33
C ASP A 49 -9.48 10.94 -7.02
N ARG A 50 -8.90 10.41 -8.11
CA ARG A 50 -9.43 9.21 -8.80
C ARG A 50 -9.40 7.98 -7.92
N ILE A 51 -8.32 7.78 -7.16
CA ILE A 51 -8.17 6.65 -6.24
C ILE A 51 -9.21 6.73 -5.12
N ILE A 52 -9.33 7.89 -4.44
CA ILE A 52 -10.28 8.09 -3.33
C ILE A 52 -11.72 7.77 -3.75
N HIS A 53 -12.09 8.08 -5.00
CA HIS A 53 -13.45 7.90 -5.50
C HIS A 53 -13.72 6.54 -6.17
N CYS A 54 -12.74 5.65 -6.28
CA CYS A 54 -12.92 4.34 -6.93
C CYS A 54 -13.70 3.36 -6.03
N LYS A 55 -14.27 2.31 -6.63
CA LYS A 55 -15.06 1.33 -5.85
C LYS A 55 -14.14 0.53 -4.92
N SER A 56 -12.96 0.13 -5.39
CA SER A 56 -11.99 -0.64 -4.61
C SER A 56 -11.50 0.09 -3.36
N PHE A 57 -11.26 1.41 -3.42
CA PHE A 57 -10.86 2.19 -2.24
C PHE A 57 -11.96 2.21 -1.17
N ARG A 58 -13.24 2.34 -1.59
CA ARG A 58 -14.38 2.27 -0.66
C ARG A 58 -14.50 0.91 0.01
N ARG A 59 -14.15 -0.17 -0.69
CA ARG A 59 -14.20 -1.54 -0.16
C ARG A 59 -13.15 -1.79 0.92
N LEU A 60 -12.05 -1.03 0.97
CA LEU A 60 -11.03 -1.14 2.02
C LEU A 60 -11.61 -0.95 3.44
N LYS A 61 -12.72 -0.22 3.57
CA LYS A 61 -13.46 -0.07 4.84
C LYS A 61 -13.97 -1.41 5.38
N HIS A 62 -14.28 -2.35 4.50
CA HIS A 62 -14.90 -3.64 4.81
C HIS A 62 -13.94 -4.80 4.51
N LYS A 63 -12.63 -4.52 4.58
CA LYS A 63 -11.55 -5.52 4.50
C LYS A 63 -10.72 -5.45 5.77
N THR A 64 -10.52 -6.60 6.38
CA THR A 64 -9.67 -6.79 7.55
C THR A 64 -8.21 -6.66 7.17
N GLN A 65 -7.42 -6.14 8.10
CA GLN A 65 -5.97 -6.07 7.97
C GLN A 65 -5.33 -7.40 8.41
N VAL A 66 -5.31 -7.67 9.72
CA VAL A 66 -4.72 -8.91 10.30
C VAL A 66 -5.77 -9.82 10.95
N PHE A 67 -6.71 -9.26 11.70
CA PHE A 67 -7.73 -10.03 12.40
C PHE A 67 -8.99 -10.14 11.55
N ILE A 68 -9.44 -11.38 11.26
CA ILE A 68 -10.67 -11.62 10.50
C ILE A 68 -11.89 -11.27 11.34
N ALA A 69 -12.72 -10.35 10.84
CA ALA A 69 -14.01 -9.93 11.40
C ALA A 69 -14.07 -9.90 12.95
N PRO A 70 -13.14 -9.21 13.62
CA PRO A 70 -13.06 -9.28 15.07
C PRO A 70 -14.29 -8.62 15.67
N THR A 71 -14.86 -9.24 16.71
CA THR A 71 -15.95 -8.66 17.50
C THR A 71 -15.42 -7.46 18.29
N GLY A 72 -15.37 -6.28 17.66
CA GLY A 72 -14.98 -5.02 18.29
C GLY A 72 -14.84 -3.87 17.29
N ASP A 73 -15.29 -2.67 17.69
CA ASP A 73 -15.42 -1.51 16.79
C ASP A 73 -14.10 -0.80 16.42
N HIS A 74 -12.97 -1.27 16.96
CA HIS A 74 -11.71 -0.54 16.98
C HIS A 74 -10.52 -1.26 16.35
N TYR A 75 -10.75 -2.40 15.69
CA TYR A 75 -9.70 -3.09 14.95
C TYR A 75 -9.41 -2.38 13.63
N VAL A 76 -8.16 -2.44 13.20
CA VAL A 76 -7.73 -1.77 11.97
C VAL A 76 -8.30 -2.49 10.75
N THR A 77 -8.99 -1.71 9.93
CA THR A 77 -9.37 -2.06 8.56
C THR A 77 -8.25 -1.67 7.61
N ARG A 78 -8.24 -2.21 6.39
CA ARG A 78 -7.30 -1.76 5.35
C ARG A 78 -7.39 -0.27 5.06
N LEU A 79 -8.59 0.32 5.18
CA LEU A 79 -8.76 1.76 4.98
C LEU A 79 -8.01 2.56 6.05
N THR A 80 -8.13 2.18 7.33
CA THR A 80 -7.45 2.88 8.42
C THR A 80 -5.93 2.72 8.33
N HIS A 81 -5.43 1.53 7.96
CA HIS A 81 -4.03 1.30 7.63
C HIS A 81 -3.56 2.24 6.51
N THR A 82 -4.28 2.25 5.38
CA THR A 82 -3.96 3.08 4.22
C THR A 82 -3.89 4.57 4.57
N LEU A 83 -4.76 5.05 5.45
CA LEU A 83 -4.74 6.44 5.94
C LEU A 83 -3.53 6.72 6.84
N GLU A 84 -3.13 5.77 7.68
CA GLU A 84 -1.93 5.88 8.52
C GLU A 84 -0.66 5.89 7.67
N VAL A 85 -0.54 4.98 6.69
CA VAL A 85 0.56 4.98 5.71
C VAL A 85 0.65 6.31 4.99
N SER A 86 -0.47 6.85 4.50
CA SER A 86 -0.52 8.15 3.84
C SER A 86 -0.05 9.28 4.77
N GLN A 87 -0.47 9.28 6.03
CA GLN A 87 -0.08 10.31 7.00
C GLN A 87 1.43 10.28 7.30
N ILE A 88 1.98 9.09 7.54
CA ILE A 88 3.41 8.89 7.79
C ILE A 88 4.22 9.30 6.55
N ALA A 89 3.83 8.80 5.38
CA ALA A 89 4.52 9.03 4.12
C ALA A 89 4.56 10.53 3.76
N ARG A 90 3.43 11.23 3.88
CA ARG A 90 3.36 12.69 3.65
C ARG A 90 4.23 13.48 4.62
N THR A 91 4.35 13.02 5.87
CA THR A 91 5.21 13.66 6.88
C THR A 91 6.67 13.57 6.47
N ILE A 92 7.13 12.39 6.04
CA ILE A 92 8.49 12.15 5.58
C ILE A 92 8.75 12.94 4.28
N ALA A 93 7.84 12.87 3.30
CA ALA A 93 7.97 13.56 2.02
C ALA A 93 8.10 15.09 2.22
N ARG A 94 7.27 15.68 3.07
CA ARG A 94 7.33 17.10 3.38
C ARG A 94 8.64 17.49 4.06
N ALA A 95 9.12 16.69 5.00
CA ALA A 95 10.39 16.94 5.68
C ALA A 95 11.58 16.87 4.72
N LEU A 96 11.57 15.93 3.77
CA LEU A 96 12.61 15.77 2.75
C LEU A 96 12.42 16.67 1.51
N ASN A 97 11.37 17.51 1.50
CA ASN A 97 11.03 18.41 0.39
C ASN A 97 10.76 17.66 -0.94
N LEU A 98 10.11 16.50 -0.86
CA LEU A 98 9.69 15.67 -1.99
C LEU A 98 8.21 15.92 -2.35
N ASN A 99 7.70 15.32 -3.42
CA ASN A 99 6.34 15.60 -3.90
C ASN A 99 5.27 14.90 -3.04
N GLU A 100 4.63 15.69 -2.16
CA GLU A 100 3.62 15.20 -1.23
C GLU A 100 2.38 14.62 -1.93
N ASP A 101 1.92 15.21 -3.04
CA ASP A 101 0.74 14.74 -3.77
C ASP A 101 1.02 13.39 -4.46
N LEU A 102 2.23 13.17 -4.99
CA LEU A 102 2.64 11.87 -5.54
C LEU A 102 2.71 10.81 -4.45
N THR A 103 3.39 11.11 -3.34
CA THR A 103 3.48 10.20 -2.19
C THR A 103 2.08 9.81 -1.69
N GLU A 104 1.19 10.78 -1.52
CA GLU A 104 -0.19 10.53 -1.10
C GLU A 104 -0.95 9.65 -2.09
N ALA A 105 -0.87 9.94 -3.39
CA ALA A 105 -1.54 9.13 -4.42
C ALA A 105 -1.05 7.67 -4.42
N ILE A 106 0.26 7.43 -4.30
CA ILE A 106 0.82 6.08 -4.19
C ILE A 106 0.31 5.39 -2.92
N SER A 107 0.40 6.07 -1.76
CA SER A 107 -0.08 5.52 -0.48
C SER A 107 -1.55 5.16 -0.52
N LEU A 108 -2.42 5.93 -1.17
CA LEU A 108 -3.84 5.57 -1.22
C LEU A 108 -4.16 4.42 -2.19
N GLY A 109 -3.26 4.17 -3.14
CA GLY A 109 -3.43 3.15 -4.18
C GLY A 109 -2.77 1.80 -3.90
N HIS A 110 -1.81 1.73 -2.97
CA HIS A 110 -0.97 0.54 -2.78
C HIS A 110 -1.76 -0.72 -2.43
N ASP A 111 -2.82 -0.56 -1.64
CA ASP A 111 -3.55 -1.64 -0.99
C ASP A 111 -4.89 -2.03 -1.66
N LEU A 112 -5.20 -1.45 -2.83
CA LEU A 112 -6.49 -1.65 -3.52
C LEU A 112 -6.78 -3.12 -3.87
N GLY A 113 -5.74 -3.90 -4.15
CA GLY A 113 -5.78 -5.25 -4.68
C GLY A 113 -5.82 -6.38 -3.66
N HIS A 114 -5.74 -6.07 -2.36
CA HIS A 114 -5.80 -7.11 -1.35
C HIS A 114 -7.11 -7.88 -1.40
N THR A 115 -7.05 -9.19 -1.18
CA THR A 115 -8.22 -10.06 -1.09
C THR A 115 -9.04 -9.80 0.16
N PRO A 116 -10.28 -10.33 0.23
CA PRO A 116 -10.95 -10.59 1.49
C PRO A 116 -10.06 -11.36 2.46
N PHE A 117 -10.27 -11.17 3.76
CA PHE A 117 -9.58 -11.88 4.84
C PHE A 117 -8.06 -11.64 4.91
N GLY A 118 -7.58 -10.54 4.34
CA GLY A 118 -6.18 -10.13 4.41
C GLY A 118 -5.23 -11.18 3.78
N HIS A 119 -4.10 -11.43 4.45
CA HIS A 119 -3.06 -12.36 3.96
C HIS A 119 -3.57 -13.79 3.73
N TRP A 120 -4.56 -14.26 4.50
CA TRP A 120 -5.15 -15.59 4.29
C TRP A 120 -5.78 -15.76 2.92
N GLY A 121 -6.53 -14.74 2.48
CA GLY A 121 -7.16 -14.78 1.17
C GLY A 121 -6.14 -14.71 0.04
N GLU A 122 -5.07 -13.95 0.26
CA GLU A 122 -4.00 -13.77 -0.72
C GLU A 122 -3.18 -15.06 -0.86
N ASP A 123 -2.73 -15.65 0.23
CA ASP A 123 -2.00 -16.92 0.24
C ASP A 123 -2.84 -18.03 -0.39
N THR A 124 -4.12 -18.12 -0.01
CA THR A 124 -5.03 -19.12 -0.58
C THR A 124 -5.24 -18.91 -2.08
N LEU A 125 -5.42 -17.68 -2.54
CA LEU A 125 -5.62 -17.41 -3.96
C LEU A 125 -4.32 -17.62 -4.75
N ASN A 126 -3.17 -17.34 -4.15
CA ASN A 126 -1.85 -17.59 -4.73
C ASN A 126 -1.57 -19.10 -4.90
N GLU A 127 -2.02 -19.94 -3.97
CA GLU A 127 -1.95 -21.40 -4.09
C GLU A 127 -2.89 -21.96 -5.18
N LEU A 128 -4.06 -21.36 -5.35
CA LEU A 128 -5.11 -21.86 -6.24
C LEU A 128 -4.96 -21.37 -7.68
N TYR A 129 -4.51 -20.13 -7.86
CA TYR A 129 -4.40 -19.49 -9.17
C TYR A 129 -3.09 -19.88 -9.84
N SER A 130 -3.15 -20.47 -11.04
CA SER A 130 -1.98 -21.11 -11.65
C SER A 130 -0.81 -20.17 -11.93
N GLU A 131 -1.06 -18.88 -12.13
CA GLU A 131 -0.03 -17.87 -12.35
C GLU A 131 0.53 -17.26 -11.06
N GLY A 132 -0.05 -17.61 -9.90
CA GLY A 132 0.19 -16.95 -8.63
C GLY A 132 -0.60 -15.64 -8.49
N PHE A 133 -0.81 -15.22 -7.25
CA PHE A 133 -1.55 -14.02 -6.91
C PHE A 133 -0.75 -13.15 -5.95
N ARG A 134 -0.69 -11.85 -6.24
CA ARG A 134 -0.07 -10.85 -5.37
C ARG A 134 -0.89 -9.57 -5.35
N HIS A 135 -1.13 -9.05 -4.16
CA HIS A 135 -1.99 -7.88 -3.94
C HIS A 135 -1.50 -6.63 -4.67
N ASN A 136 -0.19 -6.39 -4.75
CA ASN A 136 0.41 -5.23 -5.40
C ASN A 136 0.21 -5.27 -6.93
N GLU A 137 0.35 -6.45 -7.55
CA GLU A 137 0.05 -6.66 -8.97
C GLU A 137 -1.46 -6.49 -9.22
N GLN A 138 -2.29 -6.97 -8.30
CA GLN A 138 -3.73 -6.78 -8.37
C GLN A 138 -4.14 -5.30 -8.20
N SER A 139 -3.47 -4.54 -7.33
CA SER A 139 -3.68 -3.09 -7.18
C SER A 139 -3.40 -2.37 -8.49
N LEU A 140 -2.30 -2.71 -9.16
CA LEU A 140 -1.98 -2.18 -10.49
C LEU A 140 -3.07 -2.55 -11.51
N ARG A 141 -3.48 -3.82 -11.56
CA ARG A 141 -4.53 -4.30 -12.46
C ARG A 141 -5.87 -3.59 -12.24
N ILE A 142 -6.22 -3.30 -10.98
CA ILE A 142 -7.43 -2.53 -10.64
C ILE A 142 -7.39 -1.14 -11.24
N VAL A 143 -6.28 -0.41 -11.08
CA VAL A 143 -6.17 0.97 -11.55
C VAL A 143 -5.95 1.07 -13.06
N GLU A 144 -5.47 0.02 -13.72
CA GLU A 144 -5.28 0.01 -15.17
C GLU A 144 -6.49 -0.51 -15.94
N LEU A 145 -7.19 -1.51 -15.42
CA LEU A 145 -8.17 -2.28 -16.18
C LEU A 145 -9.52 -2.46 -15.47
N LEU A 146 -9.57 -2.77 -14.18
CA LEU A 146 -10.84 -3.23 -13.57
C LEU A 146 -11.80 -2.12 -13.17
N GLU A 147 -11.28 -0.98 -12.69
CA GLU A 147 -12.14 0.14 -12.32
C GLU A 147 -12.85 0.76 -13.52
N LYS A 148 -13.92 1.53 -13.26
CA LYS A 148 -14.68 2.23 -14.31
C LYS A 148 -15.15 1.29 -15.45
N ASP A 149 -15.69 0.15 -15.05
CA ASP A 149 -16.31 -0.86 -15.93
C ASP A 149 -15.36 -1.40 -17.02
N GLY A 150 -14.06 -1.42 -16.75
CA GLY A 150 -13.05 -1.87 -17.72
C GLY A 150 -12.08 -0.81 -18.21
N ALA A 151 -12.34 0.46 -17.90
CA ALA A 151 -11.49 1.54 -18.38
C ALA A 151 -10.24 1.71 -17.50
N GLY A 152 -10.27 1.29 -16.24
CA GLY A 152 -9.30 1.70 -15.24
C GLY A 152 -9.37 3.20 -14.90
N LEU A 153 -8.46 3.66 -14.05
CA LEU A 153 -8.36 5.03 -13.56
C LEU A 153 -7.43 5.91 -14.42
N ASN A 154 -6.72 5.35 -15.39
CA ASN A 154 -5.76 6.05 -16.26
C ASN A 154 -4.70 6.84 -15.47
N LEU A 155 -4.16 6.29 -14.39
CA LEU A 155 -3.22 7.00 -13.51
C LEU A 155 -1.90 7.31 -14.23
N THR A 156 -1.14 8.27 -13.70
CA THR A 156 0.22 8.55 -14.17
C THR A 156 1.14 7.35 -13.98
N TRP A 157 2.21 7.28 -14.76
CA TRP A 157 3.19 6.20 -14.64
C TRP A 157 3.81 6.14 -13.24
N GLU A 158 4.11 7.28 -12.63
CA GLU A 158 4.77 7.36 -11.33
C GLU A 158 3.91 6.77 -10.20
N VAL A 159 2.60 7.03 -10.25
CA VAL A 159 1.66 6.45 -9.27
C VAL A 159 1.55 4.94 -9.46
N ARG A 160 1.46 4.46 -10.71
CA ARG A 160 1.40 3.02 -11.02
C ARG A 160 2.67 2.27 -10.59
N ASP A 161 3.83 2.86 -10.87
CA ASP A 161 5.13 2.32 -10.47
C ASP A 161 5.25 2.22 -8.95
N GLY A 162 4.87 3.27 -8.21
CA GLY A 162 4.82 3.24 -6.76
C GLY A 162 3.85 2.17 -6.22
N ILE A 163 2.66 2.05 -6.81
CA ILE A 163 1.66 1.05 -6.41
C ILE A 163 2.18 -0.37 -6.59
N VAL A 164 2.81 -0.71 -7.71
CA VAL A 164 3.25 -2.10 -7.94
C VAL A 164 4.51 -2.45 -7.15
N ASN A 165 5.43 -1.50 -6.94
CA ASN A 165 6.74 -1.76 -6.35
C ASN A 165 6.84 -1.48 -4.83
N HIS A 166 5.73 -1.12 -4.16
CA HIS A 166 5.73 -0.85 -2.72
C HIS A 166 5.98 -2.10 -1.85
N SER A 167 5.59 -3.29 -2.33
CA SER A 167 5.67 -4.55 -1.57
C SER A 167 6.95 -5.35 -1.90
N LYS A 168 7.23 -6.41 -1.13
CA LYS A 168 8.41 -7.26 -1.27
C LYS A 168 8.19 -8.38 -2.27
N SER A 169 9.23 -8.76 -3.00
CA SER A 169 9.42 -10.15 -3.45
C SER A 169 10.24 -10.89 -2.38
N ASP A 170 9.56 -11.57 -1.46
CA ASP A 170 9.98 -12.70 -0.59
C ASP A 170 11.37 -12.79 0.08
N VAL A 171 12.31 -11.83 0.00
CA VAL A 171 13.64 -11.99 0.62
C VAL A 171 14.17 -10.73 1.31
N ALA A 172 14.32 -10.84 2.64
CA ALA A 172 14.92 -9.88 3.59
C ALA A 172 14.30 -8.48 3.63
N VAL A 173 14.66 -7.64 4.61
CA VAL A 173 14.03 -6.31 4.82
C VAL A 173 14.65 -5.19 3.98
N LEU A 174 15.81 -5.46 3.39
CA LEU A 174 16.51 -4.60 2.43
C LEU A 174 17.44 -5.48 1.57
N GLY A 175 16.90 -6.59 1.07
CA GLY A 175 17.61 -7.47 0.14
C GLY A 175 17.70 -6.86 -1.26
N LYS A 176 18.60 -7.38 -2.10
CA LYS A 176 18.74 -6.97 -3.52
C LYS A 176 17.47 -7.17 -4.36
N ASP A 177 16.47 -7.88 -3.82
CA ASP A 177 15.22 -8.24 -4.49
C ASP A 177 14.01 -7.45 -3.96
N TRP A 178 14.24 -6.26 -3.39
CA TRP A 178 13.18 -5.29 -3.14
C TRP A 178 12.86 -4.62 -4.47
N GLY A 179 11.67 -4.87 -5.04
CA GLY A 179 11.26 -4.24 -6.31
C GLY A 179 11.70 -2.78 -6.40
N GLU A 180 12.48 -2.46 -7.44
CA GLU A 180 13.11 -1.16 -7.60
C GLU A 180 12.03 -0.12 -7.89
N VAL A 181 11.75 0.73 -6.90
CA VAL A 181 10.80 1.84 -7.06
C VAL A 181 11.49 2.96 -7.85
N GLY A 182 10.81 3.50 -8.85
CA GLY A 182 11.37 4.52 -9.74
C GLY A 182 11.61 5.88 -9.06
N THR A 183 10.93 6.14 -7.95
CA THR A 183 10.85 7.46 -7.29
C THR A 183 11.15 7.38 -5.79
N LEU A 184 11.72 8.46 -5.24
CA LEU A 184 11.93 8.56 -3.78
C LEU A 184 10.60 8.62 -3.03
N GLU A 185 9.58 9.23 -3.64
CA GLU A 185 8.22 9.26 -3.12
C GLU A 185 7.64 7.86 -2.94
N GLY A 186 7.91 6.94 -3.87
CA GLY A 186 7.50 5.55 -3.75
C GLY A 186 8.35 4.76 -2.74
N GLU A 187 9.66 5.04 -2.62
CA GLU A 187 10.50 4.50 -1.53
C GLU A 187 9.98 4.94 -0.15
N ILE A 188 9.49 6.18 -0.03
CA ILE A 188 8.83 6.68 1.19
C ILE A 188 7.57 5.86 1.50
N VAL A 189 6.71 5.60 0.52
CA VAL A 189 5.50 4.79 0.78
C VAL A 189 5.88 3.41 1.26
N LYS A 190 6.85 2.78 0.61
CA LYS A 190 7.36 1.45 0.97
C LYS A 190 7.86 1.38 2.42
N ILE A 191 8.65 2.35 2.88
CA ILE A 191 9.12 2.36 4.27
C ILE A 191 8.00 2.75 5.25
N SER A 192 7.06 3.60 4.82
CA SER A 192 5.94 4.05 5.66
C SER A 192 4.92 2.95 5.90
N ASP A 193 4.67 2.10 4.91
CA ASP A 193 3.85 0.89 5.05
C ASP A 193 4.41 -0.02 6.15
N MET A 194 5.73 -0.21 6.16
CA MET A 194 6.41 -0.96 7.21
C MET A 194 6.26 -0.34 8.59
N VAL A 195 6.40 0.99 8.70
CA VAL A 195 6.22 1.69 9.98
C VAL A 195 4.79 1.56 10.47
N ALA A 196 3.79 1.70 9.59
CA ALA A 196 2.39 1.61 9.96
C ALA A 196 2.06 0.20 10.50
N TYR A 197 2.34 -0.85 9.73
CA TYR A 197 1.92 -2.20 10.12
C TYR A 197 2.56 -2.68 11.41
N ILE A 198 3.86 -2.41 11.62
CA ILE A 198 4.53 -2.79 12.88
C ILE A 198 3.79 -2.18 14.09
N ASN A 199 3.32 -0.94 13.98
CA ASN A 199 2.72 -0.26 15.11
C ASN A 199 1.27 -0.64 15.36
N HIS A 200 0.43 -0.64 14.33
CA HIS A 200 -0.97 -0.95 14.53
C HIS A 200 -1.19 -2.44 14.80
N ASP A 201 -0.37 -3.34 14.25
CA ASP A 201 -0.51 -4.78 14.52
C ASP A 201 -0.07 -5.15 15.95
N ILE A 202 0.92 -4.47 16.52
CA ILE A 202 1.19 -4.54 17.96
C ILE A 202 -0.05 -4.09 18.74
N GLY A 203 -0.65 -2.95 18.36
CA GLY A 203 -1.82 -2.40 19.03
C GLY A 203 -3.02 -3.35 18.99
N ASP A 204 -3.31 -3.93 17.83
CA ASP A 204 -4.41 -4.86 17.66
C ASP A 204 -4.16 -6.22 18.32
N ALA A 205 -2.91 -6.72 18.31
CA ALA A 205 -2.55 -7.94 19.02
C ALA A 205 -2.67 -7.79 20.54
N VAL A 206 -2.31 -6.62 21.09
CA VAL A 206 -2.53 -6.29 22.50
C VAL A 206 -4.02 -6.19 22.81
N ARG A 207 -4.80 -5.52 21.95
CA ARG A 207 -6.26 -5.40 22.10
C ARG A 207 -6.96 -6.76 22.06
N ALA A 208 -6.48 -7.67 21.22
CA ALA A 208 -6.97 -9.04 21.11
C ALA A 208 -6.51 -9.96 22.25
N GLY A 209 -5.69 -9.47 23.18
CA GLY A 209 -5.13 -10.27 24.29
C GLY A 209 -4.14 -11.35 23.86
N ILE A 210 -3.62 -11.27 22.64
CA ILE A 210 -2.61 -12.19 22.10
C ILE A 210 -1.24 -11.85 22.67
N LEU A 211 -1.00 -10.55 22.85
CA LEU A 211 0.22 -10.00 23.40
C LEU A 211 -0.10 -9.06 24.56
N THR A 212 0.90 -8.82 25.39
CA THR A 212 0.98 -7.73 26.35
C THR A 212 2.14 -6.81 25.97
N GLU A 213 2.12 -5.56 26.42
CA GLU A 213 3.25 -4.64 26.16
C GLU A 213 4.59 -5.18 26.70
N SER A 214 4.55 -6.02 27.74
CA SER A 214 5.72 -6.70 28.31
C SER A 214 6.26 -7.84 27.45
N ASP A 215 5.50 -8.37 26.49
CA ASP A 215 5.97 -9.43 25.59
C ASP A 215 6.91 -8.89 24.50
N LEU A 216 6.91 -7.56 24.27
CA LEU A 216 7.70 -6.95 23.21
C LEU A 216 9.21 -7.11 23.46
N PRO A 217 10.03 -7.43 22.44
CA PRO A 217 11.47 -7.61 22.58
C PRO A 217 12.17 -6.36 23.14
N LEU A 218 12.74 -6.47 24.34
CA LEU A 218 13.31 -5.36 25.11
C LEU A 218 14.38 -4.57 24.32
N GLU A 219 15.18 -5.26 23.52
CA GLU A 219 16.19 -4.66 22.66
C GLU A 219 15.60 -3.73 21.61
N ALA A 220 14.41 -4.05 21.09
CA ALA A 220 13.75 -3.25 20.07
C ALA A 220 13.00 -2.06 20.67
N ILE A 221 12.24 -2.27 21.76
CA ILE A 221 11.54 -1.18 22.46
C ILE A 221 12.50 -0.20 23.15
N LYS A 222 13.72 -0.62 23.50
CA LYS A 222 14.77 0.30 23.99
C LYS A 222 15.21 1.31 22.91
N VAL A 223 15.22 0.89 21.64
CA VAL A 223 15.60 1.74 20.51
C VAL A 223 14.40 2.56 20.02
N LEU A 224 13.26 1.91 19.80
CA LEU A 224 12.10 2.53 19.14
C LEU A 224 11.19 3.27 20.12
N GLY A 225 11.11 2.80 21.37
CA GLY A 225 10.19 3.30 22.39
C GLY A 225 9.10 2.29 22.75
N ASN A 226 8.47 2.52 23.91
CA ASN A 226 7.49 1.60 24.50
C ASN A 226 6.04 1.87 24.07
N SER A 227 5.70 3.10 23.66
CA SER A 227 4.35 3.44 23.21
C SER A 227 4.25 3.58 21.70
N HIS A 228 3.04 3.42 21.17
CA HIS A 228 2.71 3.60 19.75
C HIS A 228 3.28 4.92 19.18
N SER A 229 2.95 6.04 19.83
CA SER A 229 3.37 7.37 19.36
C SER A 229 4.88 7.57 19.42
N VAL A 230 5.56 7.03 20.44
CA VAL A 230 7.03 7.14 20.55
C VAL A 230 7.70 6.31 19.46
N ARG A 231 7.24 5.08 19.20
CA ARG A 231 7.78 4.22 18.13
C ARG A 231 7.67 4.86 16.76
N ILE A 232 6.49 5.35 16.39
CA ILE A 232 6.28 6.06 15.13
C ILE A 232 7.19 7.28 15.06
N ASN A 233 7.21 8.12 16.09
CA ASN A 233 8.04 9.33 16.09
C ASN A 233 9.53 9.02 15.93
N THR A 234 10.04 7.99 16.62
CA THR A 234 11.43 7.55 16.52
C THR A 234 11.75 7.09 15.10
N MET A 235 10.94 6.20 14.53
CA MET A 235 11.16 5.70 13.17
C MET A 235 11.08 6.81 12.12
N VAL A 236 10.06 7.66 12.18
CA VAL A 236 9.89 8.78 11.25
C VAL A 236 11.05 9.78 11.35
N SER A 237 11.44 10.15 12.57
CA SER A 237 12.57 11.08 12.78
C SER A 237 13.88 10.49 12.25
N ASP A 238 14.12 9.20 12.50
CA ASP A 238 15.31 8.51 12.02
C ASP A 238 15.34 8.38 10.49
N ILE A 239 14.21 8.06 9.85
CA ILE A 239 14.11 8.01 8.38
C ILE A 239 14.47 9.38 7.79
N ILE A 240 13.92 10.46 8.34
CA ILE A 240 14.19 11.83 7.87
C ILE A 240 15.68 12.16 8.04
N ALA A 241 16.25 11.91 9.22
CA ALA A 241 17.66 12.19 9.49
C ALA A 241 18.60 11.37 8.61
N SER A 242 18.32 10.08 8.45
CA SER A 242 19.12 9.14 7.66
C SER A 242 18.99 9.35 6.15
N SER A 243 17.91 10.01 5.71
CA SER A 243 17.61 10.28 4.30
C SER A 243 17.76 11.76 3.93
N TRP A 244 18.38 12.57 4.79
CA TRP A 244 18.46 14.03 4.62
C TRP A 244 19.16 14.46 3.31
N GLU A 245 20.06 13.63 2.79
CA GLU A 245 20.69 13.79 1.47
C GLU A 245 19.66 13.99 0.35
N ALA A 246 18.48 13.35 0.44
CA ALA A 246 17.39 13.53 -0.50
C ALA A 246 16.89 14.98 -0.61
N ARG A 247 17.11 15.80 0.41
CA ARG A 247 16.72 17.22 0.43
C ARG A 247 17.81 18.15 -0.10
N ILE A 248 19.08 17.84 0.17
CA ILE A 248 20.20 18.79 0.02
C ILE A 248 21.14 18.45 -1.13
N CYS A 249 21.19 17.20 -1.59
CA CYS A 249 22.08 16.80 -2.67
C CYS A 249 21.57 17.29 -4.03
N ASP A 250 22.53 17.65 -4.87
CA ASP A 250 22.26 17.99 -6.28
C ASP A 250 22.21 16.71 -7.14
N ILE A 251 21.55 16.81 -8.30
CA ILE A 251 21.33 15.73 -9.28
C ILE A 251 22.65 15.08 -9.73
N MET A 252 23.76 15.83 -9.70
CA MET A 252 25.09 15.35 -10.09
C MET A 252 25.74 14.41 -9.05
N SER A 253 25.18 14.32 -7.85
CA SER A 253 25.64 13.42 -6.80
C SER A 253 25.04 12.01 -6.96
N LYS A 254 25.55 11.03 -6.20
CA LYS A 254 24.93 9.70 -6.12
C LYS A 254 23.44 9.86 -5.78
N LYS A 255 22.56 9.18 -6.51
CA LYS A 255 21.11 9.17 -6.24
C LYS A 255 20.89 8.81 -4.76
N PRO A 256 20.26 9.68 -3.96
CA PRO A 256 19.96 9.39 -2.56
C PRO A 256 18.94 8.25 -2.48
N THR A 257 18.83 7.64 -1.32
CA THR A 257 17.88 6.56 -1.04
C THR A 257 17.20 6.83 0.29
N ILE A 258 15.93 6.43 0.40
CA ILE A 258 15.19 6.50 1.66
C ILE A 258 15.55 5.30 2.53
N LYS A 259 15.99 5.56 3.75
CA LYS A 259 16.51 4.51 4.66
C LYS A 259 16.32 4.87 6.12
N MET A 260 16.31 3.84 6.96
CA MET A 260 16.55 3.94 8.40
C MET A 260 18.05 3.81 8.69
N SER A 261 18.49 4.32 9.83
CA SER A 261 19.81 4.03 10.36
C SER A 261 19.91 2.54 10.74
N PRO A 262 21.12 1.95 10.73
CA PRO A 262 21.31 0.55 11.13
C PRO A 262 20.66 0.13 12.46
N PRO A 263 20.75 0.90 13.57
CA PRO A 263 20.12 0.50 14.83
C PRO A 263 18.58 0.52 14.76
N VAL A 264 17.99 1.51 14.11
CA VAL A 264 16.52 1.62 13.99
C VAL A 264 15.97 0.55 13.06
N LEU A 265 16.64 0.30 11.93
CA LEU A 265 16.29 -0.78 11.02
C LEU A 265 16.35 -2.15 11.73
N SER A 266 17.43 -2.40 12.48
CA SER A 266 17.59 -3.65 13.22
C SER A 266 16.44 -3.86 14.21
N ALA A 267 16.10 -2.82 14.98
CA ALA A 267 15.00 -2.87 15.94
C ALA A 267 13.62 -3.04 15.26
N ALA A 268 13.38 -2.38 14.13
CA ALA A 268 12.15 -2.55 13.36
C ALA A 268 12.02 -3.99 12.83
N ASN A 269 13.10 -4.57 12.35
CA ASN A 269 13.15 -5.96 11.90
C ASN A 269 12.87 -6.93 13.06
N THR A 270 13.46 -6.70 14.23
CA THR A 270 13.17 -7.49 15.43
C THR A 270 11.68 -7.46 15.78
N LEU A 271 11.03 -6.29 15.80
CA LEU A 271 9.59 -6.21 16.07
C LEU A 271 8.75 -6.92 15.01
N ARG A 272 9.11 -6.76 13.74
CA ARG A 272 8.43 -7.45 12.63
C ARG A 272 8.53 -8.97 12.78
N ASP A 273 9.74 -9.47 12.98
CA ASP A 273 10.00 -10.92 13.06
C ASP A 273 9.28 -11.51 14.27
N PHE A 274 9.27 -10.78 15.40
CA PHE A 274 8.49 -11.11 16.58
C PHE A 274 6.97 -11.17 16.28
N LEU A 275 6.41 -10.19 15.58
CA LEU A 275 5.00 -10.23 15.17
C LEU A 275 4.73 -11.44 14.28
N PHE A 276 5.62 -11.74 13.31
CA PHE A 276 5.52 -12.92 12.45
C PHE A 276 5.43 -14.20 13.25
N GLU A 277 6.31 -14.38 14.23
CA GLU A 277 6.34 -15.57 15.08
C GLU A 277 5.15 -15.66 16.04
N ARG A 278 4.71 -14.53 16.62
CA ARG A 278 3.78 -14.54 17.77
C ARG A 278 2.34 -14.21 17.40
N VAL A 279 2.12 -13.54 16.27
CA VAL A 279 0.79 -13.07 15.82
C VAL A 279 0.37 -13.78 14.53
N TYR A 280 1.17 -13.68 13.46
CA TYR A 280 0.75 -14.22 12.15
C TYR A 280 0.91 -15.74 12.05
N THR A 281 2.02 -16.32 12.51
CA THR A 281 2.23 -17.79 12.45
C THR A 281 1.19 -18.55 13.27
N PRO A 282 0.89 -18.18 14.54
CA PRO A 282 -0.09 -18.91 15.34
C PRO A 282 -1.54 -18.67 14.90
N SER A 283 -1.81 -17.59 14.15
CA SER A 283 -3.16 -17.35 13.61
C SER A 283 -3.51 -18.24 12.41
N THR A 284 -2.51 -18.88 11.76
CA THR A 284 -2.72 -19.89 10.69
C THR A 284 -3.63 -21.05 11.11
N GLY A 285 -3.52 -21.49 12.37
CA GLY A 285 -4.26 -22.64 12.90
C GLY A 285 -5.56 -22.28 13.63
N ARG A 286 -6.03 -21.03 13.51
CA ARG A 286 -7.31 -20.62 14.12
C ARG A 286 -8.46 -21.01 13.20
N ALA A 287 -9.59 -21.37 13.81
CA ALA A 287 -10.82 -21.71 13.08
C ALA A 287 -11.24 -20.61 12.09
N ASP A 288 -11.02 -19.34 12.42
CA ASP A 288 -11.35 -18.21 11.52
C ASP A 288 -10.48 -18.19 10.26
N ALA A 289 -9.18 -18.52 10.37
CA ALA A 289 -8.27 -18.60 9.23
C ALA A 289 -8.62 -19.79 8.32
N GLU A 290 -8.95 -20.95 8.92
CA GLU A 290 -9.44 -22.11 8.16
C GLU A 290 -10.75 -21.80 7.43
N ASN A 291 -11.68 -21.09 8.10
CA ASN A 291 -12.94 -20.66 7.50
C ASN A 291 -12.70 -19.69 6.33
N ALA A 292 -11.85 -18.68 6.50
CA ALA A 292 -11.48 -17.76 5.43
C ALA A 292 -10.91 -18.48 4.20
N ARG A 293 -9.97 -19.41 4.43
CA ARG A 293 -9.39 -20.25 3.37
C ARG A 293 -10.46 -21.09 2.67
N ASN A 294 -11.35 -21.73 3.43
CA ASN A 294 -12.43 -22.55 2.88
C ASN A 294 -13.41 -21.73 2.03
N VAL A 295 -13.74 -20.51 2.44
CA VAL A 295 -14.58 -19.59 1.66
C VAL A 295 -13.90 -19.26 0.33
N VAL A 296 -12.63 -18.86 0.34
CA VAL A 296 -11.88 -18.54 -0.89
C VAL A 296 -11.77 -19.76 -1.82
N ILE A 297 -11.45 -20.95 -1.29
CA ILE A 297 -11.42 -22.21 -2.07
C ILE A 297 -12.78 -22.50 -2.70
N PHE A 298 -13.86 -22.37 -1.93
CA PHE A 298 -15.21 -22.62 -2.41
C PHE A 298 -15.57 -21.66 -3.56
N LEU A 299 -15.38 -20.35 -3.36
CA LEU A 299 -15.65 -19.34 -4.39
C LEU A 299 -14.81 -19.59 -5.65
N TYR A 300 -13.52 -19.88 -5.48
CA TYR A 300 -12.61 -20.14 -6.60
C TYR A 300 -13.06 -21.34 -7.43
N ARG A 301 -13.38 -22.46 -6.78
CA ARG A 301 -13.88 -23.66 -7.47
C ARG A 301 -15.22 -23.43 -8.13
N TYR A 302 -16.14 -22.77 -7.42
CA TYR A 302 -17.49 -22.50 -7.92
C TYR A 302 -17.45 -21.66 -9.19
N PHE A 303 -16.75 -20.53 -9.20
CA PHE A 303 -16.74 -19.65 -10.37
C PHE A 303 -15.89 -20.18 -11.52
N ASN A 304 -14.89 -21.03 -11.26
CA ASN A 304 -14.19 -21.73 -12.33
C ASN A 304 -15.07 -22.80 -12.99
N GLN A 305 -15.91 -23.51 -12.22
CA GLN A 305 -16.87 -24.47 -12.77
C GLN A 305 -18.03 -23.78 -13.50
N TYR A 306 -18.51 -22.65 -12.97
CA TYR A 306 -19.68 -21.92 -13.45
C TYR A 306 -19.31 -20.49 -13.90
N GLY A 307 -18.42 -20.39 -14.88
CA GLY A 307 -17.91 -19.11 -15.37
C GLY A 307 -19.01 -18.16 -15.86
N ASP A 308 -20.15 -18.68 -16.33
CA ASP A 308 -21.32 -17.88 -16.72
C ASP A 308 -21.93 -17.06 -15.56
N LYS A 309 -21.71 -17.49 -14.31
CA LYS A 309 -22.16 -16.81 -13.10
C LYS A 309 -21.25 -15.66 -12.66
N LEU A 310 -20.05 -15.54 -13.23
CA LEU A 310 -19.21 -14.38 -12.99
C LEU A 310 -19.87 -13.10 -13.54
N PRO A 311 -19.82 -11.98 -12.79
CA PRO A 311 -20.29 -10.71 -13.32
C PRO A 311 -19.58 -10.37 -14.65
N ALA A 312 -20.34 -9.80 -15.58
CA ALA A 312 -19.87 -9.59 -16.95
C ALA A 312 -18.64 -8.65 -17.03
N GLU A 313 -18.42 -7.79 -16.04
CA GLU A 313 -17.21 -6.95 -15.96
C GLU A 313 -15.95 -7.78 -15.76
N TYR A 314 -15.96 -8.79 -14.90
CA TYR A 314 -14.80 -9.65 -14.63
C TYR A 314 -14.55 -10.68 -15.75
N ARG A 315 -15.57 -11.00 -16.55
CA ARG A 315 -15.41 -11.86 -17.72
C ARG A 315 -14.82 -11.13 -18.94
N ARG A 316 -15.13 -9.85 -19.11
CA ARG A 316 -14.74 -9.09 -20.31
C ARG A 316 -13.26 -8.75 -20.37
N HIS A 317 -12.63 -8.58 -19.21
CA HIS A 317 -11.25 -8.08 -19.07
C HIS A 317 -10.26 -9.15 -18.62
N ALA A 318 -10.72 -10.39 -18.50
CA ALA A 318 -9.90 -11.51 -18.08
C ALA A 318 -9.40 -12.30 -19.30
N ASP A 319 -8.10 -12.57 -19.33
CA ASP A 319 -7.46 -13.39 -20.36
C ASP A 319 -7.88 -14.86 -20.25
N THR A 320 -8.18 -15.29 -19.03
CA THR A 320 -8.66 -16.64 -18.69
C THR A 320 -9.82 -16.55 -17.70
N THR A 321 -10.64 -17.61 -17.64
CA THR A 321 -11.68 -17.71 -16.61
C THR A 321 -11.07 -17.58 -15.21
N GLU A 322 -9.95 -18.27 -14.95
CA GLU A 322 -9.26 -18.22 -13.66
C GLU A 322 -8.85 -16.79 -13.27
N ARG A 323 -8.32 -15.99 -14.20
CA ARG A 323 -7.98 -14.58 -13.93
C ARG A 323 -9.24 -13.79 -13.55
N GLY A 324 -10.35 -14.00 -14.25
CA GLY A 324 -11.62 -13.33 -13.95
C GLY A 324 -12.19 -13.74 -12.60
N VAL A 325 -12.00 -15.01 -12.20
CA VAL A 325 -12.33 -15.50 -10.86
C VAL A 325 -11.48 -14.83 -9.80
N ALA A 326 -10.15 -14.77 -9.99
CA ALA A 326 -9.23 -14.13 -9.07
C ALA A 326 -9.56 -12.64 -8.91
N ASP A 327 -9.80 -11.93 -10.02
CA ASP A 327 -10.20 -10.51 -10.01
C ASP A 327 -11.50 -10.29 -9.23
N TYR A 328 -12.48 -11.18 -9.40
CA TYR A 328 -13.76 -11.07 -8.73
C TYR A 328 -13.64 -11.32 -7.23
N ILE A 329 -12.98 -12.41 -6.84
CA ILE A 329 -12.77 -12.77 -5.43
C ILE A 329 -11.96 -11.68 -4.71
N ALA A 330 -10.84 -11.24 -5.29
CA ALA A 330 -10.04 -10.16 -4.70
C ALA A 330 -10.84 -8.85 -4.57
N GLY A 331 -11.79 -8.62 -5.48
CA GLY A 331 -12.70 -7.47 -5.45
C GLY A 331 -13.80 -7.52 -4.39
N MET A 332 -14.01 -8.64 -3.70
CA MET A 332 -15.04 -8.76 -2.66
C MET A 332 -14.62 -8.09 -1.34
N THR A 333 -15.59 -7.78 -0.48
CA THR A 333 -15.36 -7.42 0.93
C THR A 333 -15.52 -8.66 1.80
N ASP A 334 -14.99 -8.67 3.02
CA ASP A 334 -15.02 -9.88 3.88
C ASP A 334 -16.44 -10.39 4.16
N GLN A 335 -17.41 -9.48 4.34
CA GLN A 335 -18.81 -9.86 4.58
C GLN A 335 -19.54 -10.33 3.31
N TYR A 336 -19.05 -9.93 2.13
CA TYR A 336 -19.69 -10.27 0.86
C TYR A 336 -19.22 -11.62 0.34
N ALA A 337 -17.96 -11.96 0.60
CA ALA A 337 -17.35 -13.26 0.31
C ALA A 337 -17.98 -14.36 1.17
#